data_AF-A0A2Z5A698-F1
#
_entry.id   AF-A0A2Z5A698-F1
#
_cell.length_a   1.000
_cell.length_b   1.000
_cell.length_c   1.000
_cell.angle_alpha   90.00
_cell.angle_beta   90.00
_cell.angle_gamma   90.00
#
_symmetry.space_group_name_H-M   'P 1'
#
loop_
_entity.id
_entity.type
_entity.pdbx_description
1 polymer ?
#
loop_
_entity_poly.entity_id
_entity_poly.type
_entity_poly.pdbx_seq_one_letter_code
_entity_poly.pdbx_strand_id
1 'polypeptide(L)'
;MAEKKPSVVPFPSKPIALNQMDLSTRSIEADADLRASMLGDLLVQLAERDSSHSDELRLKVACNIAQELLDEMVTLYRRAISSSRCANALATTID
;
A
#
# COMPACT_ATOMS: atom_id res chain seq x y z
N MET A 1 -5.02 -57.03 -0.24
CA MET A 1 -5.35 -55.62 0.04
C MET A 1 -4.25 -55.07 0.94
N ALA A 2 -3.35 -54.20 0.45
CA ALA A 2 -2.25 -53.66 1.25
C ALA A 2 -2.74 -52.40 1.98
N GLU A 3 -2.91 -52.48 3.30
CA GLU A 3 -3.31 -51.34 4.12
C GLU A 3 -2.18 -50.32 4.20
N LYS A 4 -2.42 -49.12 3.65
CA LYS A 4 -1.49 -48.01 3.69
C LYS A 4 -1.67 -47.28 5.02
N LYS A 5 -0.72 -47.43 5.95
CA LYS A 5 -0.74 -46.70 7.22
C LYS A 5 -0.64 -45.18 6.98
N PRO A 6 -1.50 -44.37 7.61
CA PRO A 6 -1.42 -42.92 7.50
C PRO A 6 -0.15 -42.41 8.20
N SER A 7 0.76 -41.83 7.42
CA SER A 7 1.94 -41.15 7.94
C SER A 7 1.50 -39.77 8.46
N VAL A 8 1.22 -39.68 9.75
CA VAL A 8 0.94 -38.40 10.41
C VAL A 8 2.28 -37.76 10.73
N VAL A 9 2.60 -36.71 9.98
CA VAL A 9 3.80 -35.90 10.23
C VAL A 9 3.53 -35.10 11.52
N PRO A 10 4.41 -35.16 12.54
CA PRO A 10 4.19 -34.43 13.78
C PRO A 10 4.15 -32.92 13.50
N PHE A 11 3.23 -32.24 14.18
CA PHE A 11 3.15 -30.79 14.12
C PHE A 11 4.46 -30.19 14.61
N PRO A 12 5.06 -29.22 13.88
CA PRO A 12 6.36 -28.66 14.25
C PRO A 12 6.28 -28.06 15.65
N SER A 13 7.02 -28.66 16.59
CA SER A 13 7.02 -28.26 18.01
C SER A 13 7.86 -27.01 18.28
N LYS A 14 8.68 -26.61 17.31
CA LYS A 14 9.39 -25.34 17.35
C LYS A 14 8.48 -24.31 16.68
N PRO A 15 8.22 -23.15 17.30
CA PRO A 15 7.63 -22.05 16.58
C PRO A 15 8.52 -21.81 15.36
N ILE A 16 7.96 -21.95 14.17
CA ILE A 16 8.61 -21.48 12.96
C ILE A 16 8.93 -20.03 13.29
N ALA A 17 10.22 -19.70 13.33
CA ALA A 17 10.62 -18.31 13.22
C ALA A 17 10.12 -17.89 11.84
N LEU A 18 8.85 -17.47 11.77
CA LEU A 18 8.45 -16.51 10.77
C LEU A 18 9.42 -15.39 11.06
N ASN A 19 10.47 -15.30 10.24
CA ASN A 19 11.21 -14.07 10.04
C ASN A 19 10.10 -13.04 10.02
N GLN A 20 9.99 -12.25 11.09
CA GLN A 20 9.00 -11.20 11.16
C GLN A 20 9.20 -10.49 9.85
N MET A 21 8.23 -10.65 8.95
CA MET A 21 8.35 -10.17 7.58
C MET A 21 8.83 -8.75 7.76
N ASP A 22 10.00 -8.45 7.19
CA ASP A 22 10.89 -7.40 7.68
C ASP A 22 10.25 -6.03 7.39
N LEU A 23 9.18 -5.69 8.11
CA LEU A 23 8.40 -4.48 7.96
C LEU A 23 9.26 -3.27 8.33
N SER A 24 10.36 -3.50 9.06
CA SER A 24 11.43 -2.53 9.32
C SER A 24 12.29 -2.23 8.09
N THR A 25 12.35 -3.12 7.08
CA THR A 25 13.10 -2.87 5.83
C THR A 25 12.29 -2.19 4.74
N ARG A 26 10.96 -2.16 4.87
CA ARG A 26 10.13 -1.44 3.90
C ARG A 26 10.29 0.05 4.15
N SER A 27 10.91 0.75 3.19
CA SER A 27 10.94 2.20 3.21
C SER A 27 9.52 2.72 3.45
N ILE A 28 9.35 3.62 4.43
CA ILE A 28 8.09 4.32 4.73
C ILE A 28 7.52 4.90 3.43
N GLU A 29 8.40 5.26 2.50
CA GLU A 29 8.05 5.78 1.20
C GLU A 29 7.29 4.76 0.32
N ALA A 30 7.83 3.55 0.22
CA ALA A 30 7.22 2.46 -0.53
C ALA A 30 5.90 1.97 0.11
N ASP A 31 5.73 2.22 1.40
CA ASP A 31 4.52 1.91 2.16
C ASP A 31 3.42 2.97 1.92
N ALA A 32 3.82 4.24 1.81
CA ALA A 32 2.95 5.35 1.40
C ALA A 32 2.50 5.22 -0.06
N ASP A 33 3.42 4.90 -0.99
CA ASP A 33 3.09 4.68 -2.41
C ASP A 33 2.08 3.53 -2.58
N LEU A 34 2.24 2.43 -1.84
CA LEU A 34 1.27 1.33 -1.87
C LEU A 34 -0.11 1.76 -1.38
N ARG A 35 -0.17 2.52 -0.27
CA ARG A 35 -1.46 3.02 0.26
C ARG A 35 -2.14 3.96 -0.72
N ALA A 36 -1.38 4.81 -1.41
CA ALA A 36 -1.92 5.66 -2.46
C ALA A 36 -2.51 4.82 -3.60
N SER A 37 -1.79 3.78 -4.06
CA SER A 37 -2.33 2.86 -5.08
C SER A 37 -3.62 2.19 -4.62
N MET A 38 -3.65 1.64 -3.39
CA MET A 38 -4.85 0.97 -2.85
C MET A 38 -6.04 1.93 -2.73
N LEU A 39 -5.81 3.18 -2.33
CA LEU A 39 -6.85 4.20 -2.27
C LEU A 39 -7.37 4.55 -3.66
N GLY A 40 -6.50 4.66 -4.67
CA GLY A 40 -6.90 4.85 -6.06
C GLY A 40 -7.81 3.71 -6.54
N ASP A 41 -7.42 2.46 -6.30
CA ASP A 41 -8.22 1.29 -6.67
C ASP A 41 -9.60 1.28 -6.00
N LEU A 42 -9.68 1.71 -4.73
CA LEU A 42 -10.96 1.81 -4.02
C LEU A 42 -11.87 2.91 -4.59
N LEU A 43 -11.30 4.06 -4.97
CA LEU A 43 -12.06 5.15 -5.57
C LEU A 43 -12.62 4.75 -6.93
N VAL A 44 -11.85 4.03 -7.74
CA VAL A 44 -12.30 3.47 -9.02
C VAL A 44 -13.44 2.47 -8.79
N GLN A 45 -13.27 1.51 -7.87
CA GLN A 45 -14.33 0.56 -7.54
C GLN A 45 -15.62 1.23 -7.05
N LEU A 46 -15.51 2.32 -6.29
CA LEU A 46 -16.67 3.09 -5.84
C LEU A 46 -17.34 3.85 -6.99
N ALA A 47 -16.55 4.38 -7.94
CA ALA A 47 -17.06 5.06 -9.11
C ALA A 47 -17.74 4.10 -10.10
N GLU A 48 -17.23 2.87 -10.24
CA GLU A 48 -17.77 1.85 -11.15
C GLU A 48 -18.97 1.09 -10.58
N ARG A 49 -19.34 1.34 -9.32
CA ARG A 49 -20.45 0.64 -8.68
C ARG A 49 -21.79 1.07 -9.28
N ASP A 50 -22.32 0.22 -10.17
CA ASP A 50 -23.65 0.36 -10.76
C ASP A 50 -24.72 0.43 -9.66
N SER A 51 -25.26 1.63 -9.43
CA SER A 51 -26.37 1.82 -8.51
C SER A 51 -27.39 2.76 -9.13
N SER A 52 -28.64 2.32 -9.25
CA SER A 52 -29.71 2.94 -10.04
C SER A 52 -30.28 4.24 -9.43
N HIS A 53 -29.48 5.03 -8.71
CA HIS A 53 -29.92 6.21 -7.96
C HIS A 53 -29.19 7.49 -8.40
N SER A 54 -29.90 8.63 -8.33
CA SER A 54 -29.37 9.98 -8.62
C SER A 54 -28.09 10.34 -7.84
N ASP A 55 -27.91 9.76 -6.65
CA ASP A 55 -26.70 9.94 -5.84
C ASP A 55 -25.45 9.26 -6.42
N GLU A 56 -25.61 8.37 -7.41
CA GLU A 56 -24.50 7.71 -8.12
C GLU A 56 -23.65 8.73 -8.89
N LEU A 57 -24.26 9.69 -9.57
CA LEU A 57 -23.54 10.73 -10.31
C LEU A 57 -22.71 11.61 -9.38
N ARG A 58 -23.27 11.96 -8.20
CA ARG A 58 -22.54 12.72 -7.17
C ARG A 58 -21.40 11.90 -6.58
N LEU A 59 -21.62 10.61 -6.34
CA LEU A 59 -20.58 9.69 -5.86
C LEU A 59 -19.45 9.56 -6.87
N LYS A 60 -19.75 9.34 -8.15
CA LYS A 60 -18.77 9.29 -9.25
C LYS A 60 -17.94 10.57 -9.33
N VAL A 61 -18.59 11.73 -9.29
CA VAL A 61 -17.90 13.04 -9.26
C VAL A 61 -17.01 13.16 -8.02
N ALA A 62 -17.50 12.79 -6.84
CA ALA A 62 -16.72 12.83 -5.61
C ALA A 62 -15.50 11.89 -5.65
N CYS A 63 -15.65 10.69 -6.22
CA CYS A 63 -14.55 9.74 -6.41
C CYS A 63 -13.47 10.29 -7.35
N ASN A 64 -13.87 10.91 -8.46
CA ASN A 64 -12.93 11.54 -9.39
C ASN A 64 -12.16 12.69 -8.72
N ILE A 65 -12.86 13.57 -8.00
CA ILE A 65 -12.21 14.68 -7.26
C ILE A 65 -11.26 14.14 -6.18
N ALA A 66 -11.67 13.10 -5.46
CA ALA A 66 -10.82 12.46 -4.45
C ALA A 66 -9.56 11.84 -5.08
N GLN A 67 -9.65 11.34 -6.31
CA GLN A 67 -8.52 10.78 -7.03
C GLN A 67 -7.53 11.87 -7.48
N GLU A 68 -8.02 13.00 -7.99
CA GLU A 68 -7.17 14.16 -8.28
C GLU A 68 -6.44 14.66 -7.03
N LEU A 69 -7.14 14.76 -5.90
CA LEU A 69 -6.54 15.17 -4.63
C LEU A 69 -5.47 14.18 -4.15
N LEU A 70 -5.69 12.87 -4.35
CA LEU A 70 -4.73 11.84 -4.00
C LEU A 70 -3.44 11.97 -4.82
N ASP A 71 -3.55 12.21 -6.13
CA ASP A 71 -2.40 12.42 -7.01
C ASP A 71 -1.60 13.66 -6.64
N GLU A 72 -2.30 14.75 -6.27
CA GLU A 72 -1.64 15.96 -5.78
C GLU A 72 -0.89 15.69 -4.47
N MET A 73 -1.50 14.98 -3.51
CA MET A 73 -0.87 14.60 -2.25
C MET A 73 0.39 13.75 -2.47
N VAL A 74 0.34 12.75 -3.36
CA VAL A 74 1.51 11.94 -3.72
C VAL A 74 2.63 12.81 -4.30
N THR A 75 2.28 13.75 -5.18
CA THR A 75 3.24 14.67 -5.78
C THR A 75 3.91 15.56 -4.73
N LEU A 76 3.14 16.14 -3.82
CA LEU A 76 3.65 16.99 -2.73
C LEU A 76 4.56 16.22 -1.78
N TYR A 77 4.18 15.00 -1.41
CA TYR A 77 4.96 14.14 -0.53
C TYR A 77 6.30 13.72 -1.17
N ARG A 78 6.29 13.29 -2.45
CA ARG A 78 7.53 12.95 -3.18
C ARG A 78 8.46 14.14 -3.32
N ARG A 79 7.89 15.33 -3.56
CA ARG A 79 8.65 16.59 -3.61
C ARG A 79 9.26 16.93 -2.25
N ALA A 80 8.51 16.77 -1.16
CA ALA A 80 9.01 17.02 0.20
C ALA A 80 10.19 16.10 0.53
N ILE A 81 10.10 14.81 0.20
CA ILE A 81 11.22 13.85 0.35
C ILE A 81 12.43 14.29 -0.46
N SER A 82 12.22 14.60 -1.75
CA SER A 82 13.30 14.99 -2.66
C SER A 82 14.00 16.25 -2.15
N SER A 83 13.23 17.24 -1.67
CA SER A 83 13.76 18.46 -1.07
C SER A 83 14.59 18.18 0.19
N SER A 84 14.12 17.31 1.08
CA SER A 84 14.85 16.92 2.30
C SER A 84 16.14 16.18 1.99
N ARG A 85 16.15 15.30 0.96
CA ARG A 85 17.35 14.58 0.52
C ARG A 85 18.38 15.54 -0.09
N CYS A 86 17.95 16.49 -0.91
CA CYS A 86 18.84 17.52 -1.48
C CYS A 86 19.42 18.44 -0.39
N ALA A 87 18.62 18.84 0.60
CA ALA A 87 19.09 19.64 1.72
C ALA A 87 20.17 18.91 2.54
N ASN A 88 19.99 17.62 2.82
CA ASN A 88 20.97 16.81 3.54
C ASN A 88 22.27 16.60 2.75
N ALA A 89 22.21 16.46 1.42
CA ALA A 89 23.40 16.32 0.58
C ALA A 89 24.26 17.60 0.54
N LEU A 90 23.63 18.78 0.53
CA LEU A 90 24.33 20.05 0.62
C LEU A 90 24.98 20.27 1.99
N ALA A 91 24.33 19.84 3.07
CA ALA A 91 24.88 19.94 4.43
C ALA A 91 26.13 19.08 4.64
N THR A 92 26.24 17.93 3.97
CA THR A 92 27.40 17.02 4.07
C THR A 92 28.59 17.42 3.18
N THR A 93 28.44 18.42 2.32
CA THR A 93 29.52 18.89 1.42
C THR A 93 30.30 20.08 2.01
N ILE A 94 29.92 20.58 3.19
CA ILE A 94 30.53 21.76 3.83
C ILE A 94 31.48 21.37 5.00
N ASP A 95 31.64 20.07 5.31
CA ASP A 95 32.66 19.55 6.25
C ASP A 95 33.88 18.95 5.53
#